data_AF-A0A3C1BJR7-F1
#
_entry.id   AF-A0A3C1BJR7-F1
#
_cell.length_a   1.000
_cell.length_b   1.000
_cell.length_c   1.000
_cell.angle_alpha   90.00
_cell.angle_beta   90.00
_cell.angle_gamma   90.00
#
_symmetry.space_group_name_H-M   'P 1'
#
loop_
_entity.id
_entity.type
_entity.pdbx_description
1 polymer ?
#
loop_
_entity_poly.entity_id
_entity_poly.type
_entity_poly.pdbx_seq_one_letter_code
_entity_poly.pdbx_strand_id
1 'polypeptide(L)' 'PNAPGNKPGTFLNFTLKENPMYEQFIELTNQIFWEGYAEQLAQENPERFRLELNDFLNTYQN' A
#
# COMPACT_ATOMS: atom_id res chain seq x y z
N PRO A 1 -20.99 25.02 -11.64
CA PRO A 1 -20.09 24.80 -10.48
C PRO A 1 -20.40 23.47 -9.78
N ASN A 2 -19.92 22.36 -10.35
CA ASN A 2 -19.97 21.05 -9.71
C ASN A 2 -18.51 20.66 -9.45
N ALA A 3 -18.05 20.84 -8.21
CA ALA A 3 -16.78 20.27 -7.80
C ALA A 3 -16.90 18.75 -7.92
N PRO A 4 -15.97 18.06 -8.62
CA PRO A 4 -16.01 16.61 -8.68
C PRO A 4 -15.73 16.09 -7.28
N GLY A 5 -16.66 15.28 -6.76
CA GLY A 5 -16.56 14.69 -5.44
C GLY A 5 -15.19 14.04 -5.24
N ASN A 6 -14.43 14.62 -4.31
CA ASN A 6 -13.21 14.02 -3.78
C ASN A 6 -13.58 12.64 -3.22
N LYS A 7 -13.33 11.58 -4.00
CA LYS A 7 -13.33 10.22 -3.48
C LYS A 7 -12.15 10.13 -2.50
N PRO A 8 -12.36 9.83 -1.21
CA PRO A 8 -11.28 9.73 -0.22
C PRO A 8 -10.28 8.59 -0.52
N GLY A 9 -10.55 7.73 -1.50
CA GLY A 9 -9.63 6.68 -1.94
C GLY A 9 -8.49 7.14 -2.84
N THR A 10 -8.60 8.28 -3.54
CA THR A 10 -7.58 8.67 -4.54
C THR A 10 -6.35 9.33 -3.90
N PHE A 11 -6.51 10.07 -2.79
CA PHE A 11 -5.38 10.76 -2.14
C PHE A 11 -4.39 9.80 -1.48
N LEU A 12 -4.86 8.67 -0.96
CA LEU A 12 -4.00 7.69 -0.27
C LEU A 12 -3.06 6.94 -1.22
N ASN A 13 -3.48 6.70 -2.47
CA ASN A 13 -2.67 5.97 -3.44
C ASN A 13 -1.42 6.74 -3.92
N PHE A 14 -1.45 8.07 -3.93
CA PHE A 14 -0.29 8.89 -4.30
C PHE A 14 0.70 9.03 -3.14
N THR A 15 0.21 9.22 -1.91
CA THR A 15 1.08 9.43 -0.74
C THR A 15 1.76 8.15 -0.26
N LEU A 16 1.14 6.97 -0.44
CA LEU A 16 1.74 5.71 -0.01
C LEU A 16 2.85 5.23 -0.94
N LYS A 17 2.74 5.46 -2.25
CA LYS A 17 3.78 5.07 -3.22
C LYS A 17 5.09 5.84 -3.06
N GLU A 18 5.06 7.05 -2.49
CA GLU A 18 6.26 7.86 -2.26
C GLU A 18 6.91 7.59 -0.89
N ASN A 19 6.32 6.74 -0.05
CA ASN A 19 6.95 6.34 1.20
C ASN A 19 8.07 5.33 0.93
N PRO A 20 9.31 5.55 1.39
CA PRO A 20 10.39 4.57 1.25
C PRO A 20 10.06 3.22 1.90
N MET A 21 9.15 3.22 2.87
CA MET A 21 8.63 2.01 3.51
C MET A 21 7.70 1.18 2.62
N TYR A 22 7.13 1.75 1.55
CA TYR A 22 6.29 1.03 0.59
C TYR A 22 7.12 0.03 -0.22
N GLU A 23 8.27 0.47 -0.74
CA GLU A 23 9.19 -0.42 -1.45
C GLU A 23 9.73 -1.49 -0.51
N GLN A 24 10.10 -1.14 0.72
CA GLN A 24 10.53 -2.13 1.72
C GLN A 24 9.45 -3.13 2.08
N PHE A 25 8.19 -2.70 2.20
CA PHE A 25 7.07 -3.61 2.41
C PHE A 25 6.94 -4.59 1.24
N ILE A 26 7.04 -4.11 0.00
CA ILE A 26 7.01 -4.97 -1.20
C ILE A 26 8.17 -5.94 -1.21
N GLU A 27 9.40 -5.47 -1.01
CA GLU A 27 10.60 -6.31 -1.00
C GLU A 27 10.52 -7.37 0.08
N LEU A 28 10.14 -6.99 1.31
CA LEU A 28 10.04 -7.89 2.45
C LEU A 28 8.93 -8.93 2.25
N THR A 29 7.76 -8.51 1.76
CA THR A 29 6.64 -9.42 1.48
C THR A 29 7.00 -10.38 0.34
N ASN A 30 7.69 -9.90 -0.69
CA ASN A 30 8.18 -10.74 -1.79
C ASN A 30 9.27 -11.72 -1.34
N GLN A 31 10.13 -11.35 -0.37
CA GLN A 31 11.14 -12.25 0.21
C GLN A 31 10.55 -13.33 1.10
N ILE A 32 9.50 -13.02 1.87
CA ILE A 32 8.84 -13.98 2.78
C ILE A 32 8.07 -15.04 2.00
N PHE A 33 7.39 -14.64 0.93
CA PHE A 33 6.53 -15.52 0.14
C PHE A 33 7.17 -15.91 -1.18
N TRP A 34 7.08 -15.03 -2.18
CA TRP A 34 7.71 -15.16 -3.49
C TRP A 34 7.72 -13.82 -4.22
N GLU A 35 8.61 -13.67 -5.21
CA GLU A 35 8.69 -12.47 -6.04
C GLU A 35 7.37 -12.17 -6.75
N GLY A 36 6.85 -10.94 -6.57
CA GLY A 36 5.58 -10.50 -7.15
C GLY A 36 4.35 -10.80 -6.29
N TYR A 37 4.50 -11.45 -5.13
CA TYR A 37 3.37 -11.69 -4.22
C TYR A 37 2.71 -10.40 -3.74
N ALA A 38 3.49 -9.37 -3.41
CA ALA A 38 2.96 -8.09 -2.95
C ALA A 38 2.12 -7.39 -4.04
N GLU A 39 2.57 -7.46 -5.30
CA GLU A 39 1.84 -6.94 -6.45
C GLU A 39 0.57 -7.75 -6.71
N GLN A 40 0.65 -9.08 -6.64
CA GLN A 40 -0.49 -9.95 -6.77
C GLN A 40 -1.52 -9.64 -5.68
N LEU A 41 -1.10 -9.45 -4.42
CA LEU A 41 -1.98 -9.07 -3.31
C LEU A 41 -2.63 -7.70 -3.54
N ALA A 42 -1.89 -6.73 -4.07
CA ALA A 42 -2.45 -5.43 -4.42
C ALA A 42 -3.50 -5.50 -5.54
N GLN A 43 -3.36 -6.44 -6.48
CA GLN A 43 -4.32 -6.66 -7.57
C GLN A 43 -5.54 -7.48 -7.14
N GLU A 44 -5.32 -8.57 -6.41
CA GLU A 44 -6.39 -9.48 -5.97
C GLU A 44 -7.19 -8.90 -4.81
N ASN A 45 -6.52 -8.20 -3.88
CA ASN A 45 -7.16 -7.69 -2.68
C ASN A 45 -6.53 -6.37 -2.17
N PRO A 46 -6.81 -5.24 -2.85
CA PRO A 46 -6.18 -3.96 -2.55
C PRO A 46 -6.49 -3.43 -1.14
N GLU A 47 -7.65 -3.76 -0.59
CA GLU A 47 -8.01 -3.42 0.80
C GLU A 47 -7.07 -4.11 1.79
N ARG A 48 -6.83 -5.40 1.59
CA ARG A 48 -5.93 -6.17 2.46
C ARG A 48 -4.49 -5.69 2.34
N PHE A 49 -4.02 -5.44 1.12
CA PHE A 49 -2.70 -4.85 0.89
C PHE A 49 -2.53 -3.53 1.66
N ARG A 50 -3.54 -2.64 1.61
CA ARG A 50 -3.50 -1.36 2.33
C ARG A 50 -3.46 -1.56 3.85
N LEU A 51 -4.20 -2.52 4.39
CA LEU A 51 -4.20 -2.83 5.82
C LEU A 51 -2.83 -3.33 6.30
N GLU A 52 -2.27 -4.31 5.60
CA GLU A 52 -0.96 -4.90 5.92
C GLU A 52 0.15 -3.86 5.80
N LEU A 53 0.13 -3.02 4.74
CA LEU A 53 1.05 -1.91 4.59
C LEU A 53 0.90 -0.88 5.71
N ASN A 54 -0.32 -0.54 6.11
CA ASN A 54 -0.56 0.41 7.19
C ASN A 54 -0.09 -0.16 8.54
N ASP A 55 -0.27 -1.45 8.78
CA ASP A 55 0.23 -2.12 9.99
C ASP A 55 1.77 -2.15 10.02
N PHE A 56 2.39 -2.44 8.88
CA PHE A 56 3.84 -2.33 8.69
C PHE A 56 4.33 -0.92 8.98
N LEU A 57 3.72 0.11 8.38
CA LEU A 57 4.08 1.51 8.63
C LEU A 57 3.95 1.88 10.11
N ASN A 58 2.85 1.49 10.77
CA ASN A 58 2.67 1.77 12.20
C ASN A 58 3.68 1.04 13.09
N THR A 59 4.12 -0.16 12.70
CA THR A 59 5.11 -0.93 13.44
C THR A 59 6.51 -0.32 13.34
N TYR A 60 6.88 0.19 12.17
CA TYR A 60 8.21 0.74 11.91
C TYR A 60 8.30 2.28 12.05
N GLN A 61 7.19 2.99 12.32
CA GLN A 61 7.16 4.44 12.58
C GLN A 61 7.49 4.86 14.02
N ASN A 62 7.75 3.92 14.94
CA ASN A 62 8.21 4.20 16.31
C ASN A 62 9.74 4.25 16.41
#